data_AF-A0A6I3U952-F1
#
_entry.id   AF-A0A6I3U952-F1
#
_cell.length_a   1.000
_cell.length_b   1.000
_cell.length_c   1.000
_cell.angle_alpha   90.00
_cell.angle_beta   90.00
_cell.angle_gamma   90.00
#
_symmetry.space_group_name_H-M   'P 1'
#
loop_
_entity.id
_entity.type
_entity.pdbx_description
1 polymer ?
#
loop_
_entity_poly.entity_id
_entity_poly.type
_entity_poly.pdbx_seq_one_letter_code
_entity_poly.pdbx_strand_id
1 'polypeptide(L)'
;YYKEPLSKNGILNYANITSHAKKLMEEFDVRAASEFVPAAALSGGNQQKAIIAREIDRDPELLIVSQPTRGLDVGAIEYIHK
;
A
#
# COMPACT_ATOMS: atom_id res chain seq x y z
N TYR A 1 -4.62 4.48 8.62
CA TYR A 1 -4.35 3.91 9.96
C TYR A 1 -5.18 4.55 11.08
N TYR A 2 -5.52 5.83 11.03
CA TYR A 2 -6.28 6.53 12.11
C TYR A 2 -7.81 6.40 12.00
N LYS A 3 -8.32 5.70 10.99
CA LYS A 3 -9.76 5.43 10.82
C LYS A 3 -10.07 4.01 11.29
N GLU A 4 -11.31 3.77 11.74
CA GLU A 4 -11.80 2.40 11.91
C GLU A 4 -11.75 1.68 10.54
N PRO A 5 -11.43 0.37 10.51
CA PRO A 5 -11.20 -0.54 11.63
C PRO A 5 -9.72 -0.61 12.11
N LEU A 6 -8.83 0.23 11.56
CA LEU A 6 -7.39 0.22 11.85
C LEU A 6 -7.05 0.93 13.17
N SER A 7 -7.86 1.92 13.56
CA SER A 7 -7.77 2.59 14.86
C SER A 7 -9.15 2.98 15.38
N LYS A 8 -9.31 2.94 16.71
CA LYS A 8 -10.50 3.39 17.43
C LYS A 8 -10.08 4.23 18.62
N ASN A 9 -10.61 5.46 18.74
CA ASN A 9 -10.29 6.38 19.84
C ASN A 9 -8.78 6.60 20.07
N GLY A 10 -7.98 6.63 19.01
CA GLY A 10 -6.52 6.80 19.08
C GLY A 10 -5.74 5.53 19.42
N ILE A 11 -6.41 4.42 19.73
CA ILE A 11 -5.78 3.11 19.94
C ILE A 11 -5.65 2.41 18.59
N LEU A 12 -4.46 1.88 18.29
CA LEU A 12 -4.19 1.12 17.07
C LEU A 12 -4.64 -0.33 17.21
N ASN A 13 -5.34 -0.85 16.22
CA ASN A 13 -5.67 -2.27 16.12
C ASN A 13 -4.63 -2.98 15.24
N TYR A 14 -3.56 -3.48 15.87
CA TYR A 14 -2.45 -4.12 15.16
C TYR A 14 -2.87 -5.37 14.37
N ALA A 15 -3.83 -6.15 14.87
CA ALA A 15 -4.32 -7.33 14.16
C ALA A 15 -4.95 -6.93 12.81
N ASN A 16 -5.81 -5.91 12.82
CA ASN A 16 -6.41 -5.37 11.60
C ASN A 16 -5.36 -4.70 10.70
N ILE A 17 -4.42 -3.94 11.27
CA ILE A 17 -3.33 -3.30 10.50
C ILE A 17 -2.48 -4.33 9.79
N THR A 18 -2.08 -5.40 10.47
CA THR A 18 -1.29 -6.49 9.89
C THR A 18 -2.07 -7.22 8.80
N SER A 19 -3.35 -7.53 9.04
CA SER A 19 -4.18 -8.16 8.01
C SER A 19 -4.39 -7.26 6.79
N HIS A 20 -4.60 -5.96 7.02
CA HIS A 20 -4.74 -4.96 5.96
C HIS A 20 -3.46 -4.80 5.15
N ALA A 21 -2.31 -4.73 5.82
CA ALA A 21 -1.01 -4.67 5.16
C ALA A 21 -0.77 -5.88 4.25
N LYS A 22 -1.10 -7.10 4.69
CA LYS A 22 -0.99 -8.30 3.84
C LYS A 22 -1.85 -8.21 2.59
N LYS A 23 -3.12 -7.78 2.73
CA LYS A 23 -4.02 -7.61 1.59
C LYS A 23 -3.46 -6.63 0.56
N LEU A 24 -2.99 -5.47 1.02
CA LEU A 24 -2.37 -4.48 0.15
C LEU A 24 -1.07 -4.98 -0.49
N MET A 25 -0.27 -5.76 0.24
CA MET A 25 0.94 -6.36 -0.32
C MET A 25 0.61 -7.36 -1.45
N GLU A 26 -0.47 -8.13 -1.30
CA GLU A 26 -0.94 -9.07 -2.33
C GLU A 26 -1.51 -8.33 -3.54
N GLU A 27 -2.41 -7.35 -3.32
CA GLU A 27 -3.09 -6.58 -4.36
C GLU A 27 -2.11 -5.79 -5.24
N PHE A 28 -1.07 -5.21 -4.63
CA PHE A 28 -0.08 -4.37 -5.34
C PHE A 28 1.23 -5.11 -5.63
N ASP A 29 1.29 -6.44 -5.42
CA ASP A 29 2.48 -7.30 -5.63
C ASP A 29 3.75 -6.76 -4.94
N VAL A 30 3.62 -6.31 -3.69
CA VAL A 30 4.73 -5.91 -2.82
C VAL A 30 5.39 -7.16 -2.25
N ARG A 31 6.59 -7.47 -2.75
CA ARG A 31 7.33 -8.67 -2.38
C ARG A 31 8.27 -8.38 -1.23
N ALA A 32 7.95 -8.93 -0.06
CA ALA A 32 8.78 -8.94 1.12
C ALA A 32 8.64 -10.28 1.85
N ALA A 33 9.59 -10.62 2.72
CA ALA A 33 9.49 -11.84 3.54
C ALA A 33 8.30 -11.80 4.53
N SER A 34 7.89 -10.60 4.94
CA SER A 34 6.69 -10.35 5.74
C SER A 34 6.35 -8.86 5.73
N GLU A 35 5.15 -8.53 6.22
CA GLU A 35 4.65 -7.18 6.49
C GLU A 35 5.43 -6.43 7.58
N PHE A 36 6.31 -7.12 8.31
CA PHE A 36 7.16 -6.54 9.35
C PHE A 36 8.54 -6.14 8.84
N VAL A 37 8.87 -6.44 7.58
CA VAL A 37 10.12 -6.01 6.96
C VAL A 37 10.16 -4.48 6.92
N PRO A 38 11.22 -3.83 7.46
CA PRO A 38 11.34 -2.39 7.39
C PRO A 38 11.31 -1.89 5.95
N ALA A 39 10.57 -0.82 5.68
CA ALA A 39 10.45 -0.27 4.31
C ALA A 39 11.81 0.03 3.66
N ALA A 40 12.79 0.49 4.44
CA ALA A 40 14.15 0.76 3.97
C ALA A 40 14.92 -0.49 3.47
N ALA A 41 14.50 -1.69 3.89
CA ALA A 41 15.10 -2.95 3.46
C ALA A 41 14.48 -3.50 2.16
N LEU A 42 13.39 -2.92 1.68
CA LEU A 42 12.78 -3.29 0.40
C LEU A 42 13.59 -2.75 -0.77
N SER A 43 13.57 -3.44 -1.91
CA SER A 43 14.11 -2.89 -3.15
C SER A 43 13.33 -1.64 -3.57
N GLY A 44 13.96 -0.71 -4.30
CA GLY A 44 13.29 0.54 -4.72
C GLY A 44 11.95 0.32 -5.43
N GLY A 45 11.83 -0.74 -6.25
CA GLY A 45 10.55 -1.12 -6.87
C GLY A 45 9.48 -1.56 -5.87
N ASN A 46 9.83 -2.37 -4.87
CA ASN A 46 8.88 -2.77 -3.83
C ASN A 46 8.53 -1.62 -2.88
N GLN A 47 9.47 -0.70 -2.63
CA GLN A 47 9.17 0.54 -1.90
C GLN A 47 8.14 1.39 -2.64
N GLN A 48 8.31 1.56 -3.95
CA GLN A 48 7.34 2.29 -4.78
C GLN A 48 5.96 1.62 -4.74
N LYS A 49 5.87 0.29 -4.95
CA LYS A 49 4.60 -0.45 -4.85
C LYS A 49 3.93 -0.29 -3.49
N ALA A 50 4.70 -0.35 -2.40
CA ALA A 50 4.16 -0.18 -1.05
C ALA A 50 3.61 1.24 -0.81
N ILE A 51 4.26 2.26 -1.36
CA ILE A 51 3.77 3.64 -1.30
C ILE A 51 2.49 3.78 -2.12
N ILE A 52 2.49 3.28 -3.36
CA ILE A 52 1.33 3.31 -4.26
C ILE A 52 0.12 2.61 -3.62
N ALA A 53 0.31 1.40 -3.07
CA ALA A 53 -0.71 0.67 -2.33
C ALA A 53 -1.31 1.50 -1.20
N ARG A 54 -0.46 2.17 -0.42
CA ARG A 54 -0.87 3.00 0.73
C ARG A 54 -1.64 4.25 0.31
N GLU A 55 -1.28 4.87 -0.81
CA GLU A 55 -1.95 6.09 -1.28
C GLU A 55 -3.26 5.78 -2.01
N ILE A 56 -3.33 4.70 -2.81
CA ILE A 56 -4.54 4.30 -3.53
C ILE A 56 -5.59 3.70 -2.59
N ASP A 57 -5.20 2.88 -1.61
CA ASP A 57 -6.11 2.31 -0.60
C ASP A 57 -6.93 3.37 0.16
N ARG A 58 -6.45 4.62 0.18
CA ARG A 58 -7.16 5.73 0.81
C ARG A 58 -8.27 6.32 -0.04
N ASP A 59 -8.44 5.83 -1.26
CA ASP A 59 -9.42 6.29 -2.24
C ASP A 59 -9.37 7.83 -2.43
N PRO A 60 -8.22 8.39 -2.88
CA PRO A 60 -8.07 9.82 -3.04
C PRO A 60 -8.83 10.32 -4.28
N GLU A 61 -9.49 11.48 -4.16
CA GLU A 61 -10.15 12.15 -5.31
C GLU A 61 -9.14 12.56 -6.41
N LEU A 62 -7.88 12.80 -6.03
CA LEU A 62 -6.79 13.13 -6.94
C LEU A 62 -5.46 12.59 -6.40
N LEU A 63 -4.74 11.84 -7.24
CA LEU A 63 -3.38 11.38 -6.98
C LEU A 63 -2.43 11.93 -8.06
N ILE A 64 -1.41 12.69 -7.64
CA ILE A 64 -0.37 13.20 -8.54
C ILE A 64 0.91 12.39 -8.32
N VAL A 65 1.37 11.71 -9.37
CA VAL A 65 2.60 10.90 -9.34
C VAL A 65 3.60 11.45 -10.34
N SER A 66 4.83 11.71 -9.90
CA SER A 66 5.92 12.14 -10.77
C SER A 66 6.86 10.95 -11.03
N GLN A 67 7.21 10.75 -12.30
CA GLN A 67 8.07 9.65 -12.78
C GLN A 67 7.59 8.23 -12.39
N PRO A 68 6.33 7.86 -12.66
CA PRO A 68 5.90 6.46 -12.56
C PRO A 68 6.71 5.64 -13.59
N THR A 69 7.47 4.65 -13.14
CA THR A 69 8.28 3.87 -14.08
C THR A 69 7.38 2.88 -14.82
N ARG A 70 7.56 2.78 -16.14
CA ARG A 70 6.64 2.08 -17.08
C ARG A 70 6.33 0.61 -16.78
N GLY A 71 7.05 -0.05 -15.88
CA GLY A 71 6.85 -1.46 -15.53
C GLY A 71 6.13 -1.72 -14.21
N LEU A 72 5.98 -0.71 -13.36
CA LEU A 72 5.43 -0.86 -12.01
C LEU A 72 3.95 -0.46 -11.93
N ASP A 73 3.57 0.58 -12.67
CA ASP A 73 2.34 1.34 -12.44
C ASP A 73 1.17 0.97 -13.35
N VAL A 74 1.42 0.39 -14.53
CA VAL A 74 0.35 0.13 -15.51
C VAL A 74 -0.64 -0.92 -15.00
N GLY A 75 -0.15 -2.01 -14.40
CA GLY A 75 -1.02 -3.07 -13.88
C GLY A 75 -1.80 -2.70 -12.61
N ALA A 76 -1.25 -1.82 -11.77
CA ALA A 76 -1.89 -1.38 -10.53
C ALA A 76 -2.98 -0.32 -10.78
N ILE A 77 -2.83 0.50 -11.82
CA ILE A 77 -3.79 1.56 -12.18
C ILE A 77 -4.92 1.02 -13.07
N GLU A 78 -4.69 -0.03 -13.87
CA GLU A 78 -5.74 -0.64 -14.71
C GLU A 78 -6.92 -1.23 -13.89
N TYR A 79 -6.74 -1.51 -12.60
CA TYR A 79 -7.82 -1.96 -11.71
C TYR A 79 -8.73 -0.83 -11.21
N ILE A 80 -8.33 0.44 -11.32
CA ILE A 80 -9.06 1.58 -10.74
C ILE A 80 -10.25 2.04 -11.62
N HIS A 81 -10.37 1.52 -12.85
CA HIS A 81 -11.54 1.74 -13.69
C HIS A 81 -12.50 0.54 -13.65
N LYS A 82 -13.33 0.47 -12.61
CA LYS A 82 -14.68 -0.11 -12.66
C LYS A 82 -15.60 0.49 -11.60
#